data_AF-A0A137NPK3-F1
#
_entry.id   AF-A0A137NPK3-F1
#
_cell.length_a   1.000
_cell.length_b   1.000
_cell.length_c   1.000
_cell.angle_alpha   90.00
_cell.angle_beta   90.00
_cell.angle_gamma   90.00
#
_symmetry.space_group_name_H-M   'P 1'
#
loop_
_entity.id
_entity.type
_entity.pdbx_description
1 polymer ?
#
loop_
_entity_poly.entity_id
_entity_poly.type
_entity_poly.pdbx_seq_one_letter_code
_entity_poly.pdbx_strand_id
1 'polypeptide(L)'
;MEKSESLINCFACKRNKARCGRELPTCSYCSKHGKKCIYPDKIKRRGVSEAGLNPFITKINADSTIKFRILTSMDNKMNETQVSKFKLFRPILQPINFVHESSKGMVTKIQSNNTKKFHTHILLMLSTQIIDYDKELIPQIDFFLSKLELGVYGKLLKFSIHMNQEWIVELFSPSFEERCIDSYFQTFHPTLTYLSKYKFYTNSNEICPVLKSVIVLAGYSNIGKQNPELLKYLKHLAIIQLKKNMFKLKITFCQALFIFSNYLLYQGLGKQSLEYFHQGYLMASALGIHKDIPGLNEMDKNERRVSIQPHYLFLPSSWIPLNPVYQTNPYSKDPNEFLIAECICLANKCFNIYWSIPANLMGKYSQLTIFNPKAFSKDNNTRVIYVLQTLLNHSLIRTLDLYLNLSGKCKNPEELEIVKKFAKAHVRLYHTLIIILNSQFSPENPTLELDPSTKKQLWSAEALFRITFDVNPLCLLMFYHILCTLSLLYIKLILTHGHIPSIRSYF
;
A
#
# COMPACT_ATOMS: atom_id res chain seq x y z
N MET A 1 28.20 42.52 -0.77
CA MET A 1 29.03 41.32 -0.57
C MET A 1 28.14 40.20 -0.09
N GLU A 2 27.95 39.17 -0.90
CA GLU A 2 27.22 37.96 -0.47
C GLU A 2 28.04 37.24 0.61
N LYS A 3 27.41 36.95 1.75
CA LYS A 3 28.05 36.18 2.82
C LYS A 3 27.99 34.70 2.44
N SER A 4 29.10 34.00 2.56
CA SER A 4 29.14 32.56 2.36
C SER A 4 28.40 31.83 3.49
N GLU A 5 27.51 30.91 3.12
CA GLU A 5 26.73 30.10 4.05
C GLU A 5 27.12 28.62 3.96
N SER A 6 27.15 27.94 5.10
CA SER A 6 27.36 26.49 5.18
C SER A 6 26.06 25.72 4.92
N LEU A 7 26.12 24.63 4.16
CA LEU A 7 24.96 23.74 3.92
C LEU A 7 24.51 22.96 5.18
N ILE A 8 25.34 22.92 6.23
CA ILE A 8 25.11 22.12 7.43
C ILE A 8 25.22 22.96 8.69
N ASN A 9 24.49 22.55 9.74
CA ASN A 9 24.56 23.23 11.03
C ASN A 9 25.90 22.97 11.72
N CYS A 10 26.47 23.97 12.39
CA CYS A 10 27.72 23.81 13.14
C CYS A 10 27.55 22.86 14.35
N PHE A 11 28.66 22.30 14.86
CA PHE A 11 28.64 21.35 15.98
C PHE A 11 28.03 21.94 17.26
N ALA A 12 28.30 23.22 17.55
CA ALA A 12 27.80 23.88 18.76
C ALA A 12 26.27 24.04 18.74
N CYS A 13 25.69 24.48 17.62
CA CYS A 13 24.23 24.54 17.46
C CYS A 13 23.60 23.15 17.46
N LYS A 14 24.23 22.16 16.81
CA LYS A 14 23.75 20.78 16.77
C LYS A 14 23.72 20.14 18.16
N ARG A 15 24.77 20.31 18.97
CA ARG A 15 24.85 19.79 20.35
C ARG A 15 23.82 20.45 21.27
N ASN A 16 23.61 21.76 21.13
CA ASN A 16 22.66 22.52 21.95
C ASN A 16 21.21 22.48 21.42
N LYS A 17 20.94 21.74 20.35
CA LYS A 17 19.63 21.71 19.65
C LYS A 17 19.09 23.12 19.31
N ALA A 18 19.98 24.06 19.00
CA ALA A 18 19.65 25.44 18.63
C ALA A 18 19.65 25.63 17.11
N ARG A 19 18.89 26.63 16.62
CA ARG A 19 18.87 26.99 15.19
C ARG A 19 20.21 27.65 14.80
N CYS A 20 20.89 27.08 13.81
CA CYS A 20 22.16 27.59 13.29
C CYS A 20 21.89 28.60 12.18
N GLY A 21 22.52 29.79 12.24
CA GLY A 21 22.42 30.80 11.19
C GLY A 21 23.23 30.47 9.93
N ARG A 22 24.16 29.51 10.01
CA ARG A 22 24.97 28.97 8.91
C ARG A 22 25.96 29.95 8.27
N GLU A 23 26.07 31.17 8.78
CA GLU A 23 27.05 32.15 8.31
C GLU A 23 28.48 31.66 8.61
N LEU A 24 29.40 31.84 7.66
CA LEU A 24 30.82 31.55 7.81
C LEU A 24 31.60 32.84 8.16
N PRO A 25 32.64 32.76 9.00
CA PRO A 25 33.16 31.56 9.69
C PRO A 25 32.37 31.18 10.95
N THR A 26 31.58 32.09 11.51
CA THR A 26 30.87 31.92 12.79
C THR A 26 29.39 32.25 12.60
N CYS A 27 28.49 31.34 12.98
CA CYS A 27 27.06 31.61 12.86
C CYS A 27 26.58 32.64 13.89
N SER A 28 25.47 33.32 13.57
CA SER A 28 24.83 34.35 14.41
C SER A 28 24.50 33.85 15.82
N TYR A 29 24.03 32.61 15.97
CA TYR A 29 23.77 32.01 17.29
C TYR A 29 25.06 31.86 18.12
N CYS A 30 26.14 31.33 17.53
CA CYS A 30 27.41 31.12 18.22
C CYS A 30 28.08 32.44 18.57
N SER A 31 28.04 33.42 17.66
CA SER A 31 28.56 34.77 17.89
C SER A 31 27.86 35.45 19.07
N LYS A 32 26.52 35.42 19.11
CA LYS A 32 25.72 36.02 20.19
C LYS A 32 26.01 35.43 21.58
N HIS A 33 26.41 34.16 21.65
CA HIS A 33 26.61 33.45 22.92
C HIS A 33 28.09 33.18 23.24
N GLY A 34 29.03 33.77 22.50
CA GLY A 34 30.47 33.56 22.71
C GLY A 34 30.92 32.10 22.58
N LYS A 35 30.23 31.28 21.77
CA LYS A 35 30.56 29.85 21.61
C LYS A 35 31.44 29.63 20.37
N LYS A 36 32.45 28.75 20.50
CA LYS A 36 33.28 28.32 19.36
C LYS A 36 32.42 27.64 18.28
N CYS A 37 32.34 28.26 17.11
CA CYS A 37 31.59 27.74 15.96
C CYS A 37 32.52 26.91 15.07
N ILE A 38 32.26 25.60 14.97
CA ILE A 38 33.03 24.70 14.11
C ILE A 38 32.04 23.97 13.21
N TYR A 39 32.22 24.11 11.90
CA TYR A 39 31.48 23.35 10.90
C TYR A 39 32.25 22.05 10.58
N PRO A 40 31.55 20.93 10.33
CA PRO A 40 32.21 19.71 9.89
C PRO A 40 32.77 19.85 8.47
N ASP A 41 33.99 19.36 8.24
CA ASP A 41 34.67 19.43 6.93
C ASP A 41 34.05 18.51 5.87
N LYS A 42 33.29 17.49 6.29
CA LYS A 42 32.64 16.51 5.40
C LYS A 42 31.22 16.21 5.87
N ILE A 43 30.28 16.20 4.92
CA ILE A 43 28.91 15.70 5.14
C ILE A 43 28.98 14.18 5.27
N LYS A 44 29.08 13.67 6.50
CA LYS A 44 28.91 12.22 6.75
C LYS A 44 27.46 11.84 6.48
N ARG A 45 27.17 11.28 5.31
CA ARG A 45 25.93 10.52 5.07
C ARG A 45 25.92 9.37 6.07
N ARG A 46 24.81 9.17 6.80
CA ARG A 46 24.63 7.98 7.64
C ARG A 46 24.54 6.76 6.71
N GLY A 47 25.68 6.13 6.43
CA GLY A 47 25.72 4.76 5.94
C GLY A 47 25.36 3.82 7.09
N VAL A 48 24.55 2.81 6.80
CA VAL A 48 24.35 1.65 7.68
C VAL A 48 25.72 1.02 7.91
N SER A 49 26.16 0.89 9.17
CA SER A 49 27.47 0.31 9.47
C SER A 49 27.47 -1.20 9.20
N GLU A 50 28.54 -1.72 8.61
CA GLU A 50 28.79 -3.15 8.37
C GLU A 50 28.67 -4.02 9.63
N ALA A 51 28.83 -3.41 10.82
CA ALA A 51 28.68 -4.10 12.11
C ALA A 51 27.31 -4.78 12.31
N GLY A 52 26.26 -4.35 11.60
CA GLY A 52 24.93 -4.99 11.63
C GLY A 52 24.79 -6.22 10.73
N LEU A 53 25.70 -6.46 9.79
CA LEU A 53 25.60 -7.52 8.77
C LEU A 53 26.31 -8.83 9.18
N ASN A 54 27.39 -8.74 9.95
CA ASN A 54 28.17 -9.91 10.40
C ASN A 54 27.35 -10.97 11.17
N PRO A 55 26.38 -10.62 12.04
CA PRO A 55 25.56 -11.62 12.74
C PRO A 55 24.62 -12.41 11.81
N PHE A 56 24.26 -11.84 10.65
CA PHE A 56 23.36 -12.50 9.68
C PHE A 56 24.14 -13.48 8.79
N ILE A 57 25.33 -13.09 8.34
CA ILE A 57 26.19 -13.93 7.47
C ILE A 57 26.78 -15.11 8.24
N THR A 58 27.26 -14.90 9.48
CA THR A 58 27.80 -15.99 10.33
C THR A 58 26.75 -17.05 10.68
N LYS A 59 25.47 -16.65 10.80
CA LYS A 59 24.38 -17.59 11.09
C LYS A 59 23.97 -18.43 9.88
N ILE A 60 24.12 -17.92 8.66
CA ILE A 60 23.90 -18.67 7.42
C ILE A 60 25.02 -19.71 7.18
N ASN A 61 26.25 -19.39 7.57
CA ASN A 61 27.40 -20.27 7.37
C ASN A 61 27.52 -21.37 8.45
N ALA A 62 26.96 -21.17 9.65
CA ALA A 62 26.95 -22.20 10.69
C ALA A 62 26.00 -23.38 10.36
N ASP A 63 24.92 -23.13 9.61
CA ASP A 63 23.91 -24.16 9.27
C ASP A 63 24.22 -24.94 7.97
N SER A 64 25.33 -24.65 7.27
CA SER A 64 25.69 -25.32 6.01
C SER A 64 26.47 -26.63 6.18
N THR A 65 26.79 -27.04 7.42
CA THR A 65 27.44 -28.33 7.72
C THR A 65 26.46 -29.49 7.94
N ILE A 66 25.18 -29.31 7.59
CA ILE A 66 24.20 -30.40 7.59
C ILE A 66 24.50 -31.32 6.38
N LYS A 67 25.24 -32.39 6.64
CA LYS A 67 25.43 -33.51 5.70
C LYS A 67 24.05 -34.08 5.32
N PHE A 68 23.63 -33.85 4.08
CA PHE A 68 22.53 -34.61 3.48
C PHE A 68 22.98 -36.07 3.36
N ARG A 69 22.50 -36.94 4.26
CA ARG A 69 22.49 -38.38 4.02
C ARG A 69 21.45 -38.63 2.94
N ILE A 70 21.92 -38.93 1.73
CA ILE A 70 21.13 -39.56 0.68
C ILE A 70 20.71 -40.93 1.25
N LEU A 71 19.42 -41.08 1.56
CA LEU A 71 18.85 -42.35 2.01
C LEU A 71 18.28 -43.06 0.78
N THR A 72 18.95 -44.11 0.35
CA THR A 72 18.45 -45.06 -0.65
C THR A 72 17.30 -45.88 -0.05
N SER A 73 16.15 -45.77 -0.73
CA SER A 73 15.05 -46.74 -0.86
C SER A 73 15.24 -48.13 -0.20
N MET A 74 14.42 -48.46 0.80
CA MET A 74 13.34 -49.46 0.72
C MET A 74 12.65 -49.68 2.09
N ASP A 75 11.37 -50.06 2.01
CA ASP A 75 10.51 -50.72 3.00
C ASP A 75 9.76 -49.92 4.10
N ASN A 76 8.48 -49.69 3.78
CA ASN A 76 7.27 -49.94 4.58
C ASN A 76 7.42 -50.11 6.10
N LYS A 77 7.01 -49.09 6.85
CA LYS A 77 6.09 -49.25 7.99
C LYS A 77 5.49 -47.90 8.39
N MET A 78 4.16 -47.86 8.47
CA MET A 78 3.41 -46.75 9.04
C MET A 78 3.88 -46.49 10.46
N ASN A 79 4.20 -45.24 10.79
CA ASN A 79 4.08 -44.68 12.12
C ASN A 79 4.09 -43.14 12.09
N GLU A 80 3.34 -42.61 13.05
CA GLU A 80 3.00 -41.23 13.38
C GLU A 80 3.93 -40.11 12.90
N THR A 81 3.31 -39.11 12.28
CA THR A 81 3.89 -37.86 11.81
C THR A 81 4.51 -37.06 12.97
N GLN A 82 5.82 -37.18 13.16
CA GLN A 82 6.56 -36.32 14.07
C GLN A 82 6.61 -34.90 13.47
N VAL A 83 5.73 -34.02 13.97
CA VAL A 83 5.69 -32.61 13.57
C VAL A 83 6.98 -31.94 14.01
N SER A 84 7.84 -31.62 13.05
CA SER A 84 9.05 -30.83 13.22
C SER A 84 8.71 -29.48 13.86
N LYS A 85 9.03 -29.33 15.15
CA LYS A 85 8.80 -28.11 15.93
C LYS A 85 9.78 -27.03 15.48
N PHE A 86 9.41 -26.25 14.46
CA PHE A 86 10.16 -25.06 14.05
C PHE A 86 10.12 -24.04 15.19
N LYS A 87 11.28 -23.73 15.80
CA LYS A 87 11.41 -22.61 16.74
C LYS A 87 11.39 -21.31 15.93
N LEU A 88 10.22 -20.66 15.87
CA LEU A 88 10.06 -19.35 15.24
C LEU A 88 10.91 -18.28 15.96
N PHE A 89 11.55 -17.43 15.15
CA PHE A 89 12.42 -16.33 15.54
C PHE A 89 11.82 -15.43 16.65
N ARG A 90 12.64 -15.07 17.64
CA ARG A 90 12.36 -13.93 18.54
C ARG A 90 12.72 -12.62 17.83
N PRO A 91 11.78 -11.68 17.66
CA PRO A 91 12.10 -10.35 17.12
C PRO A 91 12.93 -9.54 18.13
N ILE A 92 14.02 -8.94 17.66
CA ILE A 92 14.80 -7.96 18.41
C ILE A 92 14.11 -6.61 18.22
N LEU A 93 13.53 -6.06 19.29
CA LEU A 93 13.01 -4.70 19.32
C LEU A 93 14.19 -3.71 19.37
N GLN A 94 14.38 -2.91 18.32
CA GLN A 94 15.22 -1.72 18.41
C GLN A 94 14.36 -0.45 18.35
N PRO A 95 14.63 0.55 19.21
CA PRO A 95 13.91 1.81 19.22
C PRO A 95 14.43 2.71 18.11
N ILE A 96 13.54 3.10 17.18
CA ILE A 96 13.89 4.07 16.14
C ILE A 96 13.56 5.48 16.66
N ASN A 97 14.59 6.26 16.97
CA ASN A 97 14.45 7.68 17.31
C ASN A 97 14.47 8.54 16.03
N PHE A 98 13.33 9.14 15.68
CA PHE A 98 13.26 10.17 14.64
C PHE A 98 13.09 11.56 15.25
N VAL A 99 14.07 12.42 14.94
CA VAL A 99 14.04 13.85 15.20
C VAL A 99 13.17 14.51 14.13
N HIS A 100 12.10 15.17 14.56
CA HIS A 100 11.13 15.87 13.72
C HIS A 100 11.70 17.25 13.31
N GLU A 101 11.90 17.49 12.02
CA GLU A 101 12.14 18.83 11.47
C GLU A 101 10.78 19.45 11.12
N SER A 102 10.19 20.19 12.06
CA SER A 102 8.99 20.99 11.83
C SER A 102 9.39 22.37 11.32
N SER A 103 8.99 22.73 10.10
CA SER A 103 9.03 24.10 9.60
C SER A 103 7.94 24.94 10.29
N LYS A 104 8.34 25.70 11.32
CA LYS A 104 7.56 26.83 11.86
C LYS A 104 8.06 28.12 11.22
N GLY A 105 7.28 28.65 10.28
CA GLY A 105 7.33 30.05 9.88
C GLY A 105 6.33 30.84 10.74
N MET A 106 6.86 31.71 11.59
CA MET A 106 6.11 32.62 12.45
C MET A 106 5.94 33.94 11.69
N VAL A 107 4.71 34.32 11.36
CA VAL A 107 4.33 35.69 11.00
C VAL A 107 3.08 36.06 11.80
N THR A 108 3.06 37.31 12.22
CA THR A 108 2.35 37.98 13.29
C THR A 108 0.82 37.92 13.26
N LYS A 109 0.26 38.02 14.48
CA LYS A 109 -1.16 38.20 14.81
C LYS A 109 -1.85 39.24 13.92
N ILE A 110 -2.93 38.83 13.26
CA ILE A 110 -4.11 39.68 13.07
C ILE A 110 -5.30 38.87 13.59
N GLN A 111 -5.82 39.33 14.72
CA GLN A 111 -7.05 38.87 15.32
C GLN A 111 -8.19 39.47 14.50
N SER A 112 -8.70 38.73 13.52
CA SER A 112 -9.91 39.12 12.79
C SER A 112 -11.10 38.34 13.32
N ASN A 113 -12.10 39.10 13.76
CA ASN A 113 -13.35 38.66 14.34
C ASN A 113 -14.09 37.63 13.47
N ASN A 114 -14.86 36.79 14.16
CA ASN A 114 -15.80 35.76 13.72
C ASN A 114 -16.61 36.11 12.45
N THR A 115 -15.97 36.06 11.28
CA THR A 115 -16.66 35.97 10.00
C THR A 115 -16.94 34.50 9.75
N LYS A 116 -18.22 34.12 9.73
CA LYS A 116 -18.64 32.77 9.33
C LYS A 116 -18.14 32.52 7.91
N LYS A 117 -17.01 31.82 7.78
CA LYS A 117 -16.42 31.45 6.49
C LYS A 117 -17.29 30.36 5.88
N PHE A 118 -18.07 30.71 4.87
CA PHE A 118 -18.75 29.73 4.04
C PHE A 118 -17.70 28.85 3.37
N HIS A 119 -17.87 27.53 3.47
CA HIS A 119 -16.97 26.64 2.77
C HIS A 119 -17.26 26.75 1.27
N THR A 120 -16.21 26.83 0.45
CA THR A 120 -16.32 26.97 -1.02
C THR A 120 -17.26 25.94 -1.65
N HIS A 121 -17.34 24.72 -1.10
CA HIS A 121 -18.29 23.70 -1.55
C HIS A 121 -19.76 24.05 -1.30
N ILE A 122 -20.09 24.78 -0.23
CA ILE A 122 -21.46 25.25 0.07
C ILE A 122 -21.84 26.37 -0.90
N LEU A 123 -20.93 27.30 -1.17
CA LEU A 123 -21.15 28.36 -2.16
C LEU A 123 -21.35 27.78 -3.57
N LEU A 124 -20.56 26.78 -3.93
CA LEU A 124 -20.72 26.07 -5.21
C LEU A 124 -22.06 25.33 -5.27
N MET A 125 -22.42 24.57 -4.23
CA MET A 125 -23.70 23.86 -4.16
C MET A 125 -24.90 24.81 -4.26
N LEU A 126 -24.86 25.94 -3.54
CA LEU A 126 -25.90 26.97 -3.60
C LEU A 126 -25.96 27.63 -4.98
N SER A 127 -24.82 27.94 -5.60
CA SER A 127 -24.80 28.48 -6.96
C SER A 127 -25.38 27.51 -7.98
N THR A 128 -25.07 26.21 -7.90
CA THR A 128 -25.65 25.19 -8.79
C THR A 128 -27.17 25.05 -8.56
N GLN A 129 -27.63 25.03 -7.31
CA GLN A 129 -29.06 24.98 -6.97
C GLN A 129 -29.82 26.22 -7.47
N ILE A 130 -29.21 27.41 -7.41
CA ILE A 130 -29.80 28.66 -7.93
C ILE A 130 -29.88 28.61 -9.46
N ILE A 131 -28.85 28.09 -10.14
CA ILE A 131 -28.82 27.95 -11.60
C ILE A 131 -29.85 26.92 -12.09
N ASP A 132 -30.01 25.82 -11.36
CA ASP A 132 -30.97 24.77 -11.70
C ASP A 132 -32.43 25.23 -11.50
N TYR A 133 -32.66 26.12 -10.52
CA TYR A 133 -33.96 26.70 -10.24
C TYR A 133 -34.35 27.81 -11.23
N ASP A 134 -33.40 28.67 -11.62
CA ASP A 134 -33.62 29.75 -12.58
C ASP A 134 -32.40 29.98 -13.49
N LYS A 135 -32.51 29.51 -14.72
CA LYS A 135 -31.45 29.59 -15.72
C LYS A 135 -31.19 31.02 -16.20
N GLU A 136 -32.13 31.96 -15.98
CA GLU A 136 -31.92 33.37 -16.35
C GLU A 136 -30.97 34.10 -15.39
N LEU A 137 -30.65 33.51 -14.22
CA LEU A 137 -29.65 34.05 -13.29
C LEU A 137 -28.20 33.80 -13.73
N ILE A 138 -27.96 32.91 -14.69
CA ILE A 138 -26.60 32.53 -15.15
C ILE A 138 -25.77 33.77 -15.52
N PRO A 139 -26.23 34.71 -16.37
CA PRO A 139 -25.43 35.89 -16.74
C PRO A 139 -25.16 36.81 -15.53
N GLN A 140 -26.05 36.82 -14.54
CA GLN A 140 -25.97 37.71 -13.38
C GLN A 140 -24.94 37.21 -12.36
N ILE A 141 -24.72 35.90 -12.28
CA ILE A 141 -23.75 35.29 -11.35
C ILE A 141 -22.45 34.85 -12.04
N ASP A 142 -22.34 34.97 -13.35
CA ASP A 142 -21.14 34.57 -14.12
C ASP A 142 -19.87 35.27 -13.64
N PHE A 143 -19.98 36.56 -13.26
CA PHE A 143 -18.90 37.29 -12.61
C PHE A 143 -18.51 36.67 -11.26
N PHE A 144 -19.47 36.22 -10.47
CA PHE A 144 -19.20 35.58 -9.18
C PHE A 144 -18.55 34.21 -9.35
N LEU A 145 -19.04 33.41 -10.30
CA LEU A 145 -18.46 32.10 -10.66
C LEU A 145 -17.03 32.23 -11.16
N SER A 146 -16.78 33.15 -12.10
CA SER A 146 -15.42 33.41 -12.61
C SER A 146 -14.46 33.88 -11.51
N LYS A 147 -14.93 34.70 -10.56
CA LYS A 147 -14.10 35.10 -9.40
C LYS A 147 -13.88 33.96 -8.40
N LEU A 148 -14.84 33.04 -8.25
CA LEU A 148 -14.70 31.80 -7.49
C LEU A 148 -13.67 30.86 -8.12
N GLU A 149 -13.73 30.64 -9.43
CA GLU A 149 -12.79 29.84 -10.23
C GLU A 149 -11.37 30.41 -10.16
N LEU A 150 -11.25 31.74 -10.20
CA LEU A 150 -9.97 32.44 -10.04
C LEU A 150 -9.45 32.42 -8.59
N GLY A 151 -10.19 31.83 -7.64
CA GLY A 151 -9.77 31.69 -6.24
C GLY A 151 -9.74 33.01 -5.47
N VAL A 152 -10.41 34.06 -5.99
CA VAL A 152 -10.34 35.43 -5.46
C VAL A 152 -10.87 35.51 -4.02
N TYR A 153 -11.88 34.70 -3.70
CA TYR A 153 -12.56 34.74 -2.40
C TYR A 153 -11.93 33.87 -1.30
N GLY A 154 -10.82 33.16 -1.56
CA GLY A 154 -10.32 32.13 -0.64
C GLY A 154 -8.89 32.29 -0.07
N LYS A 155 -7.97 32.98 -0.76
CA LYS A 155 -6.50 33.00 -0.48
C LYS A 155 -5.82 31.62 -0.27
N LEU A 156 -6.54 30.51 -0.36
CA LEU A 156 -6.03 29.15 -0.21
C LEU A 156 -5.91 28.54 -1.60
N LEU A 157 -4.65 28.27 -1.99
CA LEU A 157 -4.18 27.44 -3.11
C LEU A 157 -4.99 27.58 -4.41
N LYS A 158 -4.35 28.13 -5.46
CA LYS A 158 -4.82 28.04 -6.85
C LYS A 158 -5.25 26.60 -7.18
N PHE A 159 -6.53 26.28 -6.98
CA PHE A 159 -7.16 25.10 -7.50
C PHE A 159 -7.76 25.52 -8.83
N SER A 160 -6.99 25.38 -9.91
CA SER A 160 -7.57 25.32 -11.25
C SER A 160 -8.20 23.95 -11.39
N ILE A 161 -9.35 23.76 -10.75
CA ILE A 161 -10.26 22.68 -11.11
C ILE A 161 -11.14 23.29 -12.17
N HIS A 162 -10.96 22.86 -13.42
CA HIS A 162 -11.87 23.28 -14.47
C HIS A 162 -13.21 22.60 -14.17
N MET A 163 -14.19 23.38 -13.72
CA MET A 163 -15.55 22.91 -13.54
C MET A 163 -16.09 22.63 -14.94
N ASN A 164 -16.29 21.36 -15.30
CA ASN A 164 -17.10 21.03 -16.46
C ASN A 164 -18.46 20.53 -15.94
N GLN A 165 -19.53 20.76 -16.69
CA GLN A 165 -20.88 20.37 -16.26
C GLN A 165 -20.98 18.85 -16.01
N GLU A 166 -20.21 18.05 -16.75
CA GLU A 166 -20.26 16.58 -16.71
C GLU A 166 -19.91 16.02 -15.33
N TRP A 167 -18.81 16.47 -14.73
CA TRP A 167 -18.36 15.91 -13.46
C TRP A 167 -19.17 16.42 -12.26
N ILE A 168 -19.75 17.63 -12.38
CA ILE A 168 -20.72 18.15 -11.41
C ILE A 168 -21.99 17.29 -11.42
N VAL A 169 -22.55 17.03 -12.61
CA VAL A 169 -23.73 16.16 -12.77
C VAL A 169 -23.46 14.77 -12.20
N GLU A 170 -22.25 14.22 -12.43
CA GLU A 170 -21.86 12.93 -11.86
C GLU A 170 -21.77 12.96 -10.32
N LEU A 171 -21.08 13.95 -9.74
CA LEU A 171 -20.91 14.08 -8.29
C LEU A 171 -22.24 14.25 -7.56
N PHE A 172 -23.18 14.99 -8.13
CA PHE A 172 -24.50 15.25 -7.54
C PHE A 172 -25.57 14.21 -7.94
N SER A 173 -25.20 13.17 -8.68
CA SER A 173 -26.13 12.06 -8.93
C SER A 173 -26.57 11.43 -7.61
N PRO A 174 -27.88 11.21 -7.36
CA PRO A 174 -28.37 10.63 -6.11
C PRO A 174 -27.74 9.27 -5.76
N SER A 175 -27.32 8.51 -6.77
CA SER A 175 -26.67 7.20 -6.62
C SER A 175 -25.14 7.27 -6.58
N PHE A 176 -24.53 8.45 -6.71
CA PHE A 176 -23.08 8.59 -6.80
C PHE A 176 -22.36 7.95 -5.61
N GLU A 177 -22.80 8.30 -4.42
CA GLU A 177 -22.16 7.85 -3.19
C GLU A 177 -22.33 6.34 -2.98
N GLU A 178 -23.54 5.83 -3.13
CA GLU A 178 -23.86 4.41 -3.02
C GLU A 178 -23.04 3.57 -4.01
N ARG A 179 -23.00 3.99 -5.28
CA ARG A 179 -22.17 3.34 -6.31
C ARG A 179 -20.69 3.33 -5.94
N CYS A 180 -20.16 4.41 -5.36
CA CYS A 180 -18.77 4.44 -4.90
C CYS A 180 -18.54 3.48 -3.73
N ILE A 181 -19.45 3.45 -2.74
CA ILE A 181 -19.36 2.54 -1.58
C ILE A 181 -19.42 1.07 -2.04
N ASP A 182 -20.33 0.74 -2.93
CA ASP A 182 -20.47 -0.61 -3.48
C ASP A 182 -19.22 -1.01 -4.26
N SER A 183 -18.72 -0.12 -5.13
CA SER A 183 -17.46 -0.32 -5.85
C SER A 183 -16.30 -0.58 -4.88
N TYR A 184 -16.19 0.18 -3.78
CA TYR A 184 -15.17 -0.04 -2.75
C TYR A 184 -15.25 -1.45 -2.15
N PHE A 185 -16.45 -1.88 -1.74
CA PHE A 185 -16.63 -3.20 -1.12
C PHE A 185 -16.46 -4.36 -2.11
N GLN A 186 -16.72 -4.13 -3.40
CA GLN A 186 -16.56 -5.14 -4.44
C GLN A 186 -15.11 -5.31 -4.92
N THR A 187 -14.31 -4.24 -4.90
CA THR A 187 -12.97 -4.23 -5.55
C THR A 187 -11.82 -4.01 -4.58
N PHE A 188 -11.92 -3.00 -3.71
CA PHE A 188 -10.82 -2.59 -2.83
C PHE A 188 -10.80 -3.40 -1.53
N HIS A 189 -11.95 -3.52 -0.87
CA HIS A 189 -12.11 -4.21 0.42
C HIS A 189 -11.72 -5.70 0.42
N PRO A 190 -11.99 -6.50 -0.65
CA PRO A 190 -11.56 -7.89 -0.69
C PRO A 190 -10.03 -8.04 -0.68
N THR A 191 -9.32 -7.07 -1.26
CA THR A 191 -7.86 -7.05 -1.29
C THR A 191 -7.28 -6.51 0.01
N LEU A 192 -7.96 -5.52 0.60
CA LEU A 192 -7.52 -4.78 1.78
C LEU A 192 -8.68 -4.57 2.75
N THR A 193 -8.98 -5.62 3.48
CA THR A 193 -10.00 -5.59 4.52
C THR A 193 -9.41 -4.77 5.68
N TYR A 194 -9.91 -3.55 5.93
CA TYR A 194 -9.51 -2.70 7.07
C TYR A 194 -10.65 -2.43 8.07
N LEU A 195 -11.89 -2.77 7.71
CA LEU A 195 -13.08 -2.53 8.52
C LEU A 195 -14.06 -3.72 8.42
N SER A 196 -15.09 -3.74 9.27
CA SER A 196 -16.18 -4.70 9.15
C SER A 196 -17.24 -4.16 8.20
N LYS A 197 -17.50 -4.89 7.10
CA LYS A 197 -18.61 -4.57 6.17
C LYS A 197 -19.94 -4.53 6.93
N TYR A 198 -20.16 -5.50 7.83
CA TYR A 198 -21.36 -5.56 8.66
C TYR A 198 -21.54 -4.28 9.48
N LYS A 199 -20.54 -3.92 10.28
CA LYS A 199 -20.56 -2.73 11.15
C LYS A 199 -20.71 -1.43 10.35
N PHE A 200 -20.14 -1.38 9.15
CA PHE A 200 -20.28 -0.22 8.26
C PHE A 200 -21.74 -0.01 7.85
N TYR A 201 -22.41 -1.06 7.36
CA TYR A 201 -23.80 -0.94 6.92
C TYR A 201 -24.77 -0.78 8.09
N THR A 202 -24.57 -1.45 9.22
CA THR A 202 -25.44 -1.25 10.40
C THR A 202 -25.39 0.18 10.93
N ASN A 203 -24.26 0.88 10.74
CA ASN A 203 -24.04 2.24 11.20
C ASN A 203 -23.99 3.25 10.04
N SER A 204 -24.69 2.98 8.93
CA SER A 204 -24.64 3.78 7.71
C SER A 204 -24.97 5.27 7.93
N ASN A 205 -25.89 5.56 8.85
CA ASN A 205 -26.31 6.91 9.22
C ASN A 205 -25.24 7.68 10.03
N GLU A 206 -24.29 6.99 10.65
CA GLU A 206 -23.29 7.56 11.56
C GLU A 206 -21.86 7.39 11.05
N ILE A 207 -21.67 7.11 9.75
CA ILE A 207 -20.35 6.90 9.17
C ILE A 207 -19.51 8.17 9.36
N CYS A 208 -18.34 7.99 9.96
CA CYS A 208 -17.37 9.05 10.14
C CYS A 208 -17.03 9.73 8.79
N PRO A 209 -17.19 11.06 8.65
CA PRO A 209 -16.97 11.76 7.37
C PRO A 209 -15.57 11.55 6.77
N VAL A 210 -14.56 11.38 7.63
CA VAL A 210 -13.18 11.11 7.20
C VAL A 210 -13.07 9.74 6.53
N LEU A 211 -13.62 8.70 7.16
CA LEU A 211 -13.63 7.35 6.59
C LEU A 211 -14.48 7.31 5.31
N LYS A 212 -15.66 7.94 5.34
CA LYS A 212 -16.57 8.04 4.19
C LYS A 212 -15.90 8.66 2.98
N SER A 213 -15.24 9.81 3.13
CA SER A 213 -14.53 10.48 2.02
C SER A 213 -13.42 9.64 1.41
N VAL A 214 -12.69 8.86 2.22
CA VAL A 214 -11.64 7.96 1.72
C VAL A 214 -12.24 6.74 1.01
N ILE A 215 -13.33 6.17 1.54
CA ILE A 215 -14.06 5.05 0.90
C ILE A 215 -14.63 5.49 -0.43
N VAL A 216 -15.29 6.65 -0.50
CA VAL A 216 -15.84 7.20 -1.75
C VAL A 216 -14.73 7.43 -2.78
N LEU A 217 -13.60 8.00 -2.38
CA LEU A 217 -12.44 8.16 -3.28
C LEU A 217 -11.92 6.81 -3.81
N ALA A 218 -11.68 5.86 -2.92
CA ALA A 218 -11.17 4.55 -3.30
C ALA A 218 -12.17 3.79 -4.18
N GLY A 219 -13.46 3.86 -3.87
CA GLY A 219 -14.54 3.30 -4.65
C GLY A 219 -14.66 3.91 -6.04
N TYR A 220 -14.69 5.25 -6.14
CA TYR A 220 -14.73 5.97 -7.40
C TYR A 220 -13.53 5.64 -8.29
N SER A 221 -12.34 5.46 -7.71
CA SER A 221 -11.14 5.07 -8.44
C SER A 221 -11.20 3.69 -9.11
N ASN A 222 -12.19 2.86 -8.75
CA ASN A 222 -12.44 1.56 -9.36
C ASN A 222 -13.65 1.55 -10.32
N ILE A 223 -14.38 2.66 -10.44
CA ILE A 223 -15.50 2.78 -11.40
C ILE A 223 -14.93 2.97 -12.82
N GLY A 224 -15.54 2.34 -13.82
CA GLY A 224 -15.17 2.53 -15.23
C GLY A 224 -15.50 3.94 -15.72
N LYS A 225 -14.64 4.53 -16.57
CA LYS A 225 -14.80 5.90 -17.13
C LYS A 225 -14.84 7.02 -16.07
N GLN A 226 -13.78 7.18 -15.30
CA GLN A 226 -13.68 8.27 -14.32
C GLN A 226 -13.43 9.62 -14.99
N ASN A 227 -14.14 10.65 -14.53
CA ASN A 227 -13.72 12.02 -14.78
C ASN A 227 -12.47 12.39 -13.93
N PRO A 228 -11.36 12.83 -14.55
CA PRO A 228 -10.10 13.10 -13.85
C PRO A 228 -10.17 14.29 -12.88
N GLU A 229 -10.97 15.32 -13.17
CA GLU A 229 -11.13 16.47 -12.28
C GLU A 229 -11.98 16.12 -11.05
N LEU A 230 -13.01 15.28 -11.19
CA LEU A 230 -13.74 14.73 -10.05
C LEU A 230 -12.85 13.85 -9.18
N LEU A 231 -12.02 12.98 -9.77
CA LEU A 231 -11.06 12.17 -9.00
C LEU A 231 -10.10 13.06 -8.20
N LYS A 232 -9.60 14.13 -8.81
CA LYS A 232 -8.73 15.13 -8.16
C LYS A 232 -9.46 15.87 -7.03
N TYR A 233 -10.73 16.23 -7.23
CA TYR A 233 -11.58 16.83 -6.20
C TYR A 233 -11.77 15.88 -5.00
N LEU A 234 -12.18 14.64 -5.22
CA LEU A 234 -12.38 13.64 -4.16
C LEU A 234 -11.08 13.37 -3.40
N LYS A 235 -9.95 13.30 -4.11
CA LYS A 235 -8.62 13.17 -3.49
C LYS A 235 -8.31 14.36 -2.60
N HIS A 236 -8.59 15.57 -3.05
CA HIS A 236 -8.40 16.77 -2.26
C HIS A 236 -9.27 16.80 -1.01
N LEU A 237 -10.56 16.44 -1.16
CA LEU A 237 -11.52 16.33 -0.06
C LEU A 237 -11.03 15.35 1.02
N ALA A 238 -10.60 14.14 0.62
CA ALA A 238 -10.05 13.14 1.53
C ALA A 238 -8.81 13.66 2.26
N ILE A 239 -7.87 14.33 1.57
CA ILE A 239 -6.66 14.91 2.18
C ILE A 239 -7.02 15.98 3.22
N ILE A 240 -7.98 16.87 2.94
CA ILE A 240 -8.42 17.88 3.90
C ILE A 240 -8.99 17.21 5.15
N GLN A 241 -9.88 16.23 4.97
CA GLN A 241 -10.53 15.52 6.08
C GLN A 241 -9.52 14.78 6.95
N LEU A 242 -8.55 14.09 6.32
CA LEU A 242 -7.46 13.42 7.01
C LEU A 242 -6.58 14.42 7.78
N LYS A 243 -6.12 15.50 7.14
CA LYS A 243 -5.27 16.50 7.79
C LYS A 243 -5.94 17.16 8.99
N LYS A 244 -7.24 17.47 8.89
CA LYS A 244 -8.03 18.07 9.98
C LYS A 244 -8.15 17.14 11.20
N ASN A 245 -8.05 15.82 11.00
CA ASN A 245 -8.28 14.82 12.04
C ASN A 245 -7.07 13.93 12.33
N MET A 246 -5.90 14.24 11.75
CA MET A 246 -4.70 13.38 11.74
C MET A 246 -4.17 13.00 13.13
N PHE A 247 -4.42 13.85 14.13
CA PHE A 247 -3.95 13.67 15.52
C PHE A 247 -5.03 13.17 16.48
N LYS A 248 -6.27 12.99 16.03
CA LYS A 248 -7.34 12.46 16.87
C LYS A 248 -7.22 10.93 16.90
N LEU A 249 -7.23 10.34 18.09
CA LEU A 249 -7.13 8.89 18.25
C LEU A 249 -8.52 8.26 18.13
N LYS A 250 -8.90 7.84 16.92
CA LYS A 250 -10.11 7.02 16.68
C LYS A 250 -9.79 5.91 15.70
N ILE A 251 -10.39 4.73 15.90
CA ILE A 251 -10.20 3.58 15.01
C ILE A 251 -10.60 3.90 13.57
N THR A 252 -11.68 4.66 13.36
CA THR A 252 -12.14 5.08 12.04
C THR A 252 -11.15 5.98 11.30
N PHE A 253 -10.41 6.83 12.02
CA PHE A 253 -9.34 7.64 11.42
C PHE A 253 -8.12 6.78 11.07
N CYS A 254 -7.81 5.79 11.89
CA CYS A 254 -6.75 4.81 11.64
C CYS A 254 -7.06 3.99 10.37
N GLN A 255 -8.28 3.47 10.24
CA GLN A 255 -8.78 2.78 9.05
C GLN A 255 -8.70 3.67 7.81
N ALA A 256 -9.17 4.92 7.90
CA ALA A 256 -9.11 5.88 6.79
C ALA A 256 -7.66 6.14 6.33
N LEU A 257 -6.70 6.23 7.26
CA LEU A 257 -5.28 6.40 6.94
C LEU A 257 -4.71 5.19 6.19
N PHE A 258 -5.05 3.96 6.59
CA PHE A 258 -4.58 2.76 5.88
C PHE A 258 -5.20 2.60 4.51
N ILE A 259 -6.51 2.85 4.37
CA ILE A 259 -7.18 2.80 3.06
C ILE A 259 -6.57 3.85 2.14
N PHE A 260 -6.40 5.09 2.62
CA PHE A 260 -5.83 6.17 1.81
C PHE A 260 -4.36 5.92 1.44
N SER A 261 -3.56 5.38 2.36
CA SER A 261 -2.20 4.93 2.08
C SER A 261 -2.19 3.91 0.94
N ASN A 262 -2.97 2.83 1.04
CA ASN A 262 -2.98 1.81 0.00
C ASN A 262 -3.55 2.31 -1.33
N TYR A 263 -4.54 3.21 -1.30
CA TYR A 263 -4.99 3.91 -2.49
C TYR A 263 -3.81 4.65 -3.18
N LEU A 264 -3.01 5.40 -2.42
CA LEU A 264 -1.82 6.06 -2.98
C LEU A 264 -0.78 5.06 -3.50
N LEU A 265 -0.60 3.92 -2.80
CA LEU A 265 0.30 2.86 -3.23
C LEU A 265 -0.12 2.28 -4.59
N TYR A 266 -1.40 1.98 -4.77
CA TYR A 266 -1.95 1.50 -6.05
C TYR A 266 -1.93 2.55 -7.16
N GLN A 267 -1.74 3.83 -6.83
CA GLN A 267 -1.50 4.89 -7.81
C GLN A 267 0.01 5.06 -8.13
N GLY A 268 0.88 4.19 -7.61
CA GLY A 268 2.33 4.30 -7.77
C GLY A 268 2.98 5.39 -6.89
N LEU A 269 2.22 6.02 -5.98
CA LEU A 269 2.70 7.09 -5.11
C LEU A 269 3.28 6.55 -3.80
N GLY A 270 4.21 5.59 -3.89
CA GLY A 270 4.72 4.84 -2.74
C GLY A 270 5.32 5.70 -1.62
N LYS A 271 6.04 6.78 -1.96
CA LYS A 271 6.60 7.72 -0.97
C LYS A 271 5.51 8.42 -0.16
N GLN A 272 4.47 8.94 -0.82
CA GLN A 272 3.35 9.61 -0.14
C GLN A 272 2.52 8.60 0.65
N SER A 273 2.28 7.41 0.10
CA SER A 273 1.61 6.32 0.81
C SER A 273 2.26 6.03 2.16
N LEU A 274 3.60 5.93 2.18
CA LEU A 274 4.35 5.60 3.39
C LEU A 274 4.14 6.62 4.53
N GLU A 275 3.95 7.90 4.22
CA GLU A 275 3.68 8.95 5.22
C GLU A 275 2.35 8.71 5.93
N TYR A 276 1.28 8.43 5.17
CA TYR A 276 -0.04 8.11 5.74
C TYR A 276 -0.05 6.74 6.44
N PHE A 277 0.68 5.77 5.88
CA PHE A 277 0.86 4.46 6.51
C PHE A 277 1.49 4.58 7.90
N HIS A 278 2.59 5.31 8.01
CA HIS A 278 3.28 5.53 9.28
C HIS A 278 2.38 6.21 10.30
N GLN A 279 1.62 7.23 9.89
CA GLN A 279 0.67 7.88 10.78
C GLN A 279 -0.44 6.92 11.24
N GLY A 280 -0.98 6.10 10.33
CA GLY A 280 -1.95 5.06 10.65
C GLY A 280 -1.38 4.05 11.65
N TYR A 281 -0.13 3.62 11.45
CA TYR A 281 0.57 2.68 12.32
C TYR A 281 0.81 3.24 13.72
N LEU A 282 1.24 4.50 13.85
CA LEU A 282 1.40 5.15 15.14
C LEU A 282 0.06 5.26 15.88
N MET A 283 -1.00 5.62 15.16
CA MET A 283 -2.35 5.69 15.71
C MET A 283 -2.84 4.31 16.18
N ALA A 284 -2.59 3.26 15.39
CA ALA A 284 -2.94 1.89 15.73
C ALA A 284 -2.23 1.38 16.99
N SER A 285 -0.94 1.70 17.09
CA SER A 285 -0.14 1.39 18.27
C SER A 285 -0.70 2.09 19.51
N ALA A 286 -1.02 3.39 19.40
CA ALA A 286 -1.62 4.18 20.48
C ALA A 286 -3.01 3.68 20.89
N LEU A 287 -3.82 3.22 19.94
CA LEU A 287 -5.14 2.61 20.19
C LEU A 287 -5.06 1.20 20.79
N GLY A 288 -3.86 0.62 20.87
CA GLY A 288 -3.66 -0.74 21.35
C GLY A 288 -4.32 -1.78 20.45
N ILE A 289 -4.35 -1.57 19.13
CA ILE A 289 -4.97 -2.50 18.18
C ILE A 289 -4.30 -3.88 18.21
N HIS A 290 -3.00 -3.91 18.50
CA HIS A 290 -2.20 -5.12 18.67
C HIS A 290 -2.42 -5.85 20.01
N LYS A 291 -3.19 -5.27 20.95
CA LYS A 291 -3.45 -5.86 22.26
C LYS A 291 -4.78 -6.59 22.24
N ASP A 292 -4.81 -7.78 22.84
CA ASP A 292 -6.07 -8.43 23.16
C ASP A 292 -6.68 -7.74 24.38
N ILE A 293 -7.80 -7.04 24.19
CA ILE A 293 -8.48 -6.31 25.26
C ILE A 293 -9.65 -7.17 25.73
N PRO A 294 -9.61 -7.67 26.98
CA PRO A 294 -10.70 -8.47 27.52
C PRO A 294 -11.97 -7.63 27.65
N GLY A 295 -13.13 -8.27 27.48
CA GLY A 295 -14.44 -7.62 27.61
C GLY A 295 -14.95 -6.89 26.37
N LEU A 296 -14.15 -6.76 25.30
CA LEU A 296 -14.67 -6.28 24.02
C LEU A 296 -15.65 -7.29 23.40
N ASN A 297 -16.71 -6.81 22.75
CA ASN A 297 -17.58 -7.67 21.97
C ASN A 297 -16.82 -8.25 20.76
N GLU A 298 -17.29 -9.39 20.22
CA GLU A 298 -16.60 -10.09 19.13
C GLU A 298 -16.48 -9.26 17.85
N MET A 299 -17.42 -8.35 17.58
CA MET A 299 -17.37 -7.46 16.42
C MET A 299 -16.24 -6.44 16.54
N ASP A 300 -16.10 -5.79 17.70
CA ASP A 300 -15.02 -4.84 17.99
C ASP A 300 -13.66 -5.52 18.09
N LYS A 301 -13.61 -6.74 18.63
CA LYS A 301 -12.42 -7.59 18.55
C LYS A 301 -12.06 -7.87 17.10
N ASN A 302 -13.02 -8.27 16.27
CA ASN A 302 -12.78 -8.55 14.85
C ASN A 302 -12.27 -7.30 14.12
N GLU A 303 -12.90 -6.14 14.34
CA GLU A 303 -12.49 -4.87 13.75
C GLU A 303 -11.05 -4.47 14.14
N ARG A 304 -10.67 -4.71 15.40
CA ARG A 304 -9.28 -4.50 15.86
C ARG A 304 -8.31 -5.56 15.34
N ARG A 305 -8.78 -6.77 15.07
CA ARG A 305 -7.98 -7.86 14.49
C ARG A 305 -7.71 -7.67 13.01
N VAL A 306 -8.38 -6.72 12.37
CA VAL A 306 -8.15 -6.43 10.97
C VAL A 306 -6.70 -6.02 10.79
N SER A 307 -5.95 -6.94 10.15
CA SER A 307 -4.50 -6.99 10.18
C SER A 307 -3.94 -5.68 9.63
N ILE A 308 -3.42 -4.85 10.53
CA ILE A 308 -2.51 -3.77 10.14
C ILE A 308 -1.21 -4.45 9.79
N GLN A 309 -1.19 -5.07 8.63
CA GLN A 309 0.01 -5.67 8.10
C GLN A 309 0.96 -4.53 7.79
N PRO A 310 2.14 -4.49 8.41
CA PRO A 310 3.17 -3.64 7.96
C PRO A 310 3.80 -4.26 6.71
N HIS A 311 3.09 -4.18 5.58
CA HIS A 311 3.64 -4.42 4.25
C HIS A 311 4.96 -3.65 4.07
N TYR A 312 5.10 -2.53 4.77
CA TYR A 312 6.30 -1.69 4.80
C TYR A 312 7.40 -2.11 5.79
N LEU A 313 7.10 -2.90 6.84
CA LEU A 313 8.08 -3.21 7.91
C LEU A 313 8.59 -4.65 7.90
N PHE A 314 8.14 -5.50 6.97
CA PHE A 314 8.59 -6.89 6.86
C PHE A 314 8.44 -7.71 8.15
N LEU A 315 7.47 -7.36 9.00
CA LEU A 315 7.23 -8.04 10.25
C LEU A 315 6.22 -9.18 10.03
N PRO A 316 6.47 -10.39 10.56
CA PRO A 316 5.48 -11.46 10.56
C PRO A 316 4.28 -11.00 11.38
N SER A 317 3.08 -11.02 10.80
CA SER A 317 1.86 -10.68 11.50
C SER A 317 1.48 -11.81 12.45
N SER A 318 1.01 -11.45 13.66
CA SER A 318 0.17 -12.35 14.42
C SER A 318 -1.15 -12.48 13.66
N TRP A 319 -1.36 -13.62 13.02
CA TRP A 319 -2.59 -13.86 12.28
C TRP A 319 -3.70 -14.30 13.24
N ILE A 320 -4.83 -13.60 13.17
CA ILE A 320 -6.07 -13.99 13.83
C ILE A 320 -7.13 -14.14 12.74
N PRO A 321 -7.87 -15.27 12.69
CA PRO A 321 -8.92 -15.46 11.71
C PRO A 321 -9.98 -14.36 11.79
N LEU A 322 -10.34 -13.81 10.63
CA LEU A 322 -11.52 -12.97 10.49
C LEU A 322 -12.76 -13.87 10.45
N ASN A 323 -13.80 -13.48 11.20
CA ASN A 323 -15.13 -14.07 11.11
C ASN A 323 -15.87 -13.53 9.86
N PRO A 324 -16.31 -14.41 8.93
CA PRO A 324 -17.06 -14.04 7.73
C PRO A 324 -18.33 -13.23 7.99
N VAL A 325 -19.03 -13.46 9.10
CA VAL A 325 -20.28 -12.74 9.44
C VAL A 325 -20.05 -11.22 9.50
N TYR A 326 -18.88 -10.78 9.95
CA TYR A 326 -18.58 -9.34 10.03
C TYR A 326 -18.13 -8.75 8.69
N GLN A 327 -18.00 -9.58 7.66
CA GLN A 327 -17.64 -9.19 6.29
C GLN A 327 -18.83 -9.23 5.33
N THR A 328 -20.06 -9.50 5.82
CA THR A 328 -21.30 -9.42 5.03
C THR A 328 -22.01 -8.07 5.20
N ASN A 329 -22.73 -7.62 4.18
CA ASN A 329 -23.76 -6.59 4.31
C ASN A 329 -25.06 -7.24 4.86
N PRO A 330 -25.52 -6.88 6.07
CA PRO A 330 -26.72 -7.48 6.68
C PRO A 330 -28.02 -7.21 5.91
N TYR A 331 -28.01 -6.21 5.02
CA TYR A 331 -29.16 -5.85 4.19
C TYR A 331 -29.05 -6.40 2.76
N SER A 332 -27.99 -7.15 2.44
CA SER A 332 -27.82 -7.74 1.13
C SER A 332 -28.88 -8.81 0.88
N LYS A 333 -29.48 -8.78 -0.31
CA LYS A 333 -30.36 -9.85 -0.81
C LYS A 333 -29.60 -10.89 -1.62
N ASP A 334 -28.30 -10.70 -1.82
CA ASP A 334 -27.46 -11.64 -2.55
C ASP A 334 -27.27 -12.92 -1.73
N PRO A 335 -27.75 -14.09 -2.21
CA PRO A 335 -27.57 -15.36 -1.50
C PRO A 335 -26.09 -15.75 -1.35
N ASN A 336 -25.21 -15.18 -2.18
CA ASN A 336 -23.77 -15.47 -2.20
C ASN A 336 -22.94 -14.54 -1.30
N GLU A 337 -23.55 -13.55 -0.64
CA GLU A 337 -22.86 -12.56 0.20
C GLU A 337 -21.99 -13.23 1.28
N PHE A 338 -22.49 -14.29 1.92
CA PHE A 338 -21.75 -15.02 2.93
C PHE A 338 -20.55 -15.79 2.35
N LEU A 339 -20.72 -16.43 1.18
CA LEU A 339 -19.62 -17.13 0.51
C LEU A 339 -18.52 -16.16 0.06
N ILE A 340 -18.89 -14.97 -0.42
CA ILE A 340 -17.94 -13.90 -0.75
C ILE A 340 -17.17 -13.49 0.51
N ALA A 341 -17.86 -13.32 1.65
CA ALA A 341 -17.21 -13.03 2.92
C ALA A 341 -16.25 -14.16 3.38
N GLU A 342 -16.63 -15.43 3.22
CA GLU A 342 -15.74 -16.57 3.47
C GLU A 342 -14.49 -16.53 2.58
N CYS A 343 -14.65 -16.21 1.30
CA CYS A 343 -13.56 -16.08 0.35
C CYS A 343 -12.60 -14.93 0.72
N ILE A 344 -13.13 -13.80 1.21
CA ILE A 344 -12.32 -12.66 1.71
C ILE A 344 -11.54 -13.05 2.96
N CYS A 345 -12.19 -13.70 3.93
CA CYS A 345 -11.51 -14.17 5.14
C CYS A 345 -10.43 -15.22 4.81
N LEU A 346 -10.70 -16.10 3.84
CA LEU A 346 -9.76 -17.10 3.37
C LEU A 346 -8.58 -16.47 2.61
N ALA A 347 -8.82 -15.47 1.75
CA ALA A 347 -7.77 -14.74 1.06
C ALA A 347 -6.81 -14.06 2.04
N ASN A 348 -7.37 -13.40 3.05
CA ASN A 348 -6.62 -12.79 4.15
C ASN A 348 -5.80 -13.84 4.93
N LYS A 349 -6.40 -15.00 5.23
CA LYS A 349 -5.70 -16.13 5.87
C LYS A 349 -4.50 -16.59 5.04
N CYS A 350 -4.73 -16.87 3.76
CA CYS A 350 -3.69 -17.33 2.85
C CYS A 350 -2.57 -16.30 2.74
N PHE A 351 -2.90 -15.00 2.62
CA PHE A 351 -1.91 -13.94 2.52
C PHE A 351 -1.04 -13.84 3.78
N ASN A 352 -1.66 -13.82 4.96
CA ASN A 352 -0.94 -13.72 6.23
C ASN A 352 -0.05 -14.96 6.49
N ILE A 353 -0.58 -16.17 6.30
CA ILE A 353 0.13 -17.41 6.67
C ILE A 353 1.17 -17.79 5.62
N TYR A 354 0.81 -17.74 4.34
CA TYR A 354 1.64 -18.31 3.27
C TYR A 354 2.40 -17.24 2.49
N TRP A 355 1.73 -16.16 2.04
CA TRP A 355 2.35 -15.19 1.12
C TRP A 355 3.27 -14.17 1.80
N SER A 356 2.98 -13.79 3.05
CA SER A 356 3.72 -12.73 3.76
C SER A 356 5.21 -13.07 3.93
N ILE A 357 5.53 -14.34 4.22
CA ILE A 357 6.90 -14.80 4.45
C ILE A 357 7.77 -14.68 3.18
N PRO A 358 7.43 -15.32 2.04
CA PRO A 358 8.22 -15.20 0.82
C PRO A 358 8.24 -13.76 0.29
N ALA A 359 7.14 -13.01 0.38
CA ALA A 359 7.13 -11.60 -0.03
C ALA A 359 8.12 -10.77 0.80
N ASN A 360 8.16 -10.98 2.13
CA ASN A 360 9.08 -10.27 3.00
C ASN A 360 10.54 -10.64 2.75
N LEU A 361 10.82 -11.93 2.53
CA LEU A 361 12.16 -12.40 2.20
C LEU A 361 12.63 -11.86 0.84
N MET A 362 11.74 -11.83 -0.16
CA MET A 362 12.01 -11.26 -1.48
C MET A 362 12.31 -9.76 -1.38
N GLY A 363 11.55 -9.02 -0.57
CA GLY A 363 11.81 -7.61 -0.32
C GLY A 363 13.17 -7.35 0.34
N LYS A 364 13.53 -8.14 1.37
CA LYS A 364 14.86 -8.07 1.99
C LYS A 364 15.98 -8.43 1.02
N TYR A 365 15.80 -9.49 0.23
CA TYR A 365 16.76 -9.88 -0.79
C TYR A 365 16.97 -8.75 -1.81
N SER A 366 15.88 -8.15 -2.31
CA SER A 366 15.96 -6.99 -3.21
C SER A 366 16.70 -5.79 -2.60
N GLN A 367 16.51 -5.52 -1.31
CA GLN A 367 17.24 -4.44 -0.64
C GLN A 367 18.73 -4.77 -0.54
N LEU A 368 19.07 -6.00 -0.16
CA LEU A 368 20.45 -6.43 -0.01
C LEU A 368 21.20 -6.43 -1.34
N THR A 369 20.58 -6.84 -2.44
CA THR A 369 21.19 -6.79 -3.78
C THR A 369 21.43 -5.35 -4.25
N ILE A 370 20.53 -4.41 -3.91
CA ILE A 370 20.71 -2.98 -4.22
C ILE A 370 21.86 -2.36 -3.39
N PHE A 371 21.90 -2.62 -2.09
CA PHE A 371 22.87 -1.97 -1.19
C PHE A 371 24.24 -2.65 -1.16
N ASN A 372 24.32 -3.95 -1.47
CA ASN A 372 25.55 -4.71 -1.43
C ASN A 372 25.60 -5.77 -2.54
N PRO A 373 25.73 -5.36 -3.82
CA PRO A 373 25.76 -6.29 -4.95
C PRO A 373 26.95 -7.27 -4.86
N LYS A 374 28.06 -6.86 -4.22
CA LYS A 374 29.27 -7.68 -4.08
C LYS A 374 29.13 -8.82 -3.06
N ALA A 375 28.23 -8.71 -2.09
CA ALA A 375 28.01 -9.77 -1.09
C ALA A 375 27.34 -11.02 -1.68
N PHE A 376 26.79 -10.92 -2.88
CA PHE A 376 26.11 -12.03 -3.53
C PHE A 376 26.96 -12.59 -4.65
N SER A 377 27.70 -13.66 -4.33
CA SER A 377 28.25 -14.54 -5.36
C SER A 377 27.11 -15.18 -6.18
N LYS A 378 27.44 -15.61 -7.41
CA LYS A 378 26.51 -16.31 -8.31
C LYS A 378 25.84 -17.51 -7.63
N ASP A 379 26.60 -18.28 -6.86
CA ASP A 379 26.10 -19.46 -6.15
C ASP A 379 25.12 -19.09 -5.02
N ASN A 380 25.43 -18.02 -4.27
CA ASN A 380 24.56 -17.54 -3.20
C ASN A 380 23.22 -17.05 -3.76
N ASN A 381 23.23 -16.32 -4.88
CA ASN A 381 22.01 -15.90 -5.56
C ASN A 381 21.17 -17.09 -6.00
N THR A 382 21.78 -18.07 -6.66
CA THR A 382 21.09 -19.28 -7.13
C THR A 382 20.38 -20.00 -5.98
N ARG A 383 21.05 -20.14 -4.83
CA ARG A 383 20.46 -20.76 -3.63
C ARG A 383 19.31 -19.95 -3.05
N VAL A 384 19.44 -18.63 -2.95
CA VAL A 384 18.37 -17.76 -2.42
C VAL A 384 17.14 -17.80 -3.31
N ILE A 385 17.31 -17.77 -4.64
CA ILE A 385 16.21 -17.91 -5.61
C ILE A 385 15.52 -19.25 -5.42
N TYR A 386 16.28 -20.34 -5.36
CA TYR A 386 15.72 -21.67 -5.21
C TYR A 386 14.83 -21.76 -3.96
N VAL A 387 15.31 -21.21 -2.84
CA VAL A 387 14.53 -21.14 -1.59
C VAL A 387 13.26 -20.29 -1.78
N LEU A 388 13.38 -19.09 -2.37
CA LEU A 388 12.22 -18.22 -2.60
C LEU A 388 11.18 -18.85 -3.55
N GLN A 389 11.62 -19.47 -4.64
CA GLN A 389 10.75 -20.21 -5.57
C GLN A 389 10.05 -21.37 -4.87
N THR A 390 10.78 -22.14 -4.05
CA THR A 390 10.20 -23.24 -3.28
C THR A 390 9.12 -22.74 -2.30
N LEU A 391 9.37 -21.63 -1.61
CA LEU A 391 8.40 -21.02 -0.71
C LEU A 391 7.17 -20.47 -1.45
N LEU A 392 7.36 -19.86 -2.62
CA LEU A 392 6.26 -19.37 -3.46
C LEU A 392 5.40 -20.54 -3.99
N ASN A 393 6.03 -21.62 -4.45
CA ASN A 393 5.34 -22.84 -4.88
C ASN A 393 4.52 -23.45 -3.73
N HIS A 394 5.14 -23.59 -2.55
CA HIS A 394 4.47 -24.08 -1.37
C HIS A 394 3.26 -23.20 -1.00
N SER A 395 3.43 -21.88 -1.06
CA SER A 395 2.38 -20.91 -0.76
C SER A 395 1.20 -21.02 -1.72
N LEU A 396 1.49 -21.18 -3.02
CA LEU A 396 0.46 -21.39 -4.04
C LEU A 396 -0.30 -22.69 -3.79
N ILE A 397 0.40 -23.81 -3.62
CA ILE A 397 -0.22 -25.13 -3.41
C ILE A 397 -1.13 -25.11 -2.18
N ARG A 398 -0.65 -24.58 -1.04
CA ARG A 398 -1.46 -24.49 0.18
C ARG A 398 -2.65 -23.56 0.05
N THR A 399 -2.51 -22.47 -0.71
CA THR A 399 -3.62 -21.58 -0.99
C THR A 399 -4.68 -22.27 -1.85
N LEU A 400 -4.27 -22.94 -2.93
CA LEU A 400 -5.19 -23.65 -3.83
C LEU A 400 -5.89 -24.82 -3.14
N ASP A 401 -5.19 -25.57 -2.29
CA ASP A 401 -5.78 -26.64 -1.47
C ASP A 401 -6.92 -26.11 -0.57
N LEU A 402 -6.72 -24.95 0.05
CA LEU A 402 -7.77 -24.31 0.85
C LEU A 402 -8.98 -23.86 0.01
N TYR A 403 -8.76 -23.30 -1.19
CA TYR A 403 -9.85 -22.93 -2.10
C TYR A 403 -10.55 -24.16 -2.70
N LEU A 404 -9.82 -25.24 -2.95
CA LEU A 404 -10.38 -26.52 -3.40
C LEU A 404 -11.32 -27.09 -2.32
N ASN A 405 -10.88 -27.09 -1.06
CA ASN A 405 -11.71 -27.50 0.08
C ASN A 405 -12.97 -26.62 0.23
N LEU A 406 -12.86 -25.30 0.02
CA LEU A 406 -14.04 -24.41 0.01
C LEU A 406 -14.97 -24.73 -1.17
N SER A 407 -14.41 -25.00 -2.36
CA SER A 407 -15.17 -25.31 -3.57
C SER A 407 -16.00 -26.59 -3.44
N GLY A 408 -15.55 -27.56 -2.64
CA GLY A 408 -16.30 -28.78 -2.34
C GLY A 408 -17.60 -28.54 -1.54
N LYS A 409 -17.78 -27.33 -0.98
CA LYS A 409 -19.00 -26.92 -0.28
C LYS A 409 -19.97 -26.15 -1.18
N CYS A 410 -19.56 -25.75 -2.38
CA CYS A 410 -20.40 -25.00 -3.30
C CYS A 410 -21.57 -25.85 -3.79
N LYS A 411 -22.78 -25.29 -3.79
CA LYS A 411 -24.02 -25.99 -4.13
C LYS A 411 -24.38 -25.85 -5.61
N ASN A 412 -23.89 -24.81 -6.26
CA ASN A 412 -24.23 -24.48 -7.64
C ASN A 412 -23.00 -23.92 -8.40
N PRO A 413 -23.08 -23.82 -9.74
CA PRO A 413 -21.96 -23.31 -10.55
C PRO A 413 -21.59 -21.85 -10.26
N GLU A 414 -22.54 -21.02 -9.82
CA GLU A 414 -22.28 -19.60 -9.52
C GLU A 414 -21.39 -19.45 -8.28
N GLU A 415 -21.71 -20.16 -7.20
CA GLU A 415 -20.87 -20.26 -5.99
C GLU A 415 -19.47 -20.76 -6.33
N LEU A 416 -19.35 -21.75 -7.22
CA LEU A 416 -18.07 -22.28 -7.67
C LEU A 416 -17.26 -21.22 -8.44
N GLU A 417 -17.89 -20.43 -9.30
CA GLU A 417 -17.22 -19.34 -10.01
C GLU A 417 -16.74 -18.22 -9.06
N ILE A 418 -17.47 -17.93 -7.99
CA ILE A 418 -17.02 -17.02 -6.93
C ILE A 418 -15.72 -17.53 -6.30
N VAL A 419 -15.69 -18.78 -5.86
CA VAL A 419 -14.50 -19.41 -5.25
C VAL A 419 -13.33 -19.43 -6.22
N LYS A 420 -13.57 -19.81 -7.49
CA LYS A 420 -12.55 -19.79 -8.56
C LYS A 420 -11.97 -18.39 -8.79
N LYS A 421 -12.79 -17.33 -8.76
CA LYS A 421 -12.33 -15.95 -8.93
C LYS A 421 -11.30 -15.56 -7.87
N PHE A 422 -11.53 -15.92 -6.60
CA PHE A 422 -10.57 -15.67 -5.52
C PHE A 422 -9.32 -16.55 -5.64
N ALA A 423 -9.46 -17.82 -6.01
CA ALA A 423 -8.31 -18.69 -6.26
C ALA A 423 -7.41 -18.13 -7.37
N LYS A 424 -8.00 -17.69 -8.50
CA LYS A 424 -7.30 -17.04 -9.62
C LYS A 424 -6.53 -15.79 -9.16
N ALA A 425 -7.05 -15.01 -8.20
CA ALA A 425 -6.34 -13.84 -7.67
C ALA A 425 -5.00 -14.22 -7.01
N HIS A 426 -4.92 -15.36 -6.32
CA HIS A 426 -3.67 -15.86 -5.74
C HIS A 426 -2.72 -16.44 -6.79
N VAL A 427 -3.24 -17.09 -7.84
CA VAL A 427 -2.42 -17.54 -8.98
C VAL A 427 -1.78 -16.33 -9.68
N ARG A 428 -2.51 -15.21 -9.82
CA ARG A 428 -1.93 -13.96 -10.32
C ARG A 428 -0.81 -13.45 -9.43
N LEU A 429 -1.06 -13.35 -8.12
CA LEU A 429 -0.04 -12.91 -7.16
C LEU A 429 1.23 -13.77 -7.29
N TYR A 430 1.09 -15.09 -7.38
CA TYR A 430 2.20 -16.01 -7.60
C TYR A 430 3.03 -15.64 -8.84
N HIS A 431 2.40 -15.53 -10.01
CA HIS A 431 3.14 -15.23 -11.24
C HIS A 431 3.75 -13.83 -11.23
N THR A 432 3.08 -12.84 -10.64
CA THR A 432 3.66 -11.51 -10.43
C THR A 432 4.93 -11.58 -9.58
N LEU A 433 4.91 -12.32 -8.47
CA LEU A 433 6.08 -12.50 -7.61
C LEU A 433 7.21 -13.28 -8.32
N ILE A 434 6.87 -14.28 -9.15
CA ILE A 434 7.87 -15.01 -9.95
C ILE A 434 8.54 -14.10 -10.97
N ILE A 435 7.79 -13.22 -11.66
CA ILE A 435 8.37 -12.24 -12.59
C ILE A 435 9.31 -11.32 -11.83
N ILE A 436 8.87 -10.75 -10.70
CA ILE A 436 9.69 -9.85 -9.88
C ILE A 436 10.97 -10.56 -9.43
N LEU A 437 10.87 -11.76 -8.86
CA LEU A 437 12.01 -12.53 -8.39
C LEU A 437 13.05 -12.78 -9.50
N ASN A 438 12.59 -13.26 -10.65
CA ASN A 438 13.49 -13.58 -11.76
C ASN A 438 14.02 -12.30 -12.46
N SER A 439 13.34 -11.16 -12.31
CA SER A 439 13.75 -9.87 -12.89
C SER A 439 14.99 -9.26 -12.23
N GLN A 440 15.38 -9.78 -11.07
CA GLN A 440 16.61 -9.35 -10.40
C GLN A 440 17.89 -9.91 -11.05
N PHE A 441 17.73 -10.74 -12.09
CA PHE A 441 18.84 -11.31 -12.86
C PHE A 441 19.06 -10.53 -14.15
N SER A 442 20.33 -10.33 -14.45
CA SER A 442 20.82 -10.00 -15.78
C SER A 442 21.64 -11.19 -16.26
N PRO A 443 21.41 -11.69 -17.49
CA PRO A 443 22.29 -12.71 -18.05
C PRO A 443 23.72 -12.17 -18.13
N GLU A 444 24.70 -12.96 -17.71
CA GLU A 444 26.13 -12.56 -17.75
C GLU A 444 26.61 -12.37 -19.19
N ASN A 445 26.12 -13.21 -20.10
CA ASN A 445 26.35 -13.12 -21.53
C ASN A 445 24.99 -13.30 -22.22
N PRO A 446 24.38 -12.27 -22.82
CA PRO A 446 23.18 -12.43 -23.61
C PRO A 446 23.53 -13.25 -24.85
N THR A 447 23.44 -14.57 -24.73
CA THR A 447 23.47 -15.50 -25.85
C THR A 447 22.16 -15.41 -26.63
N LEU A 448 22.14 -15.96 -27.85
CA LEU A 448 20.90 -16.16 -28.63
C LEU A 448 19.88 -17.04 -27.87
N GLU A 449 20.34 -17.95 -27.02
CA GLU A 449 19.46 -18.75 -26.17
C GLU A 449 19.05 -17.99 -24.90
N LEU A 450 17.75 -17.95 -24.62
CA LEU A 450 17.20 -17.38 -23.39
C LEU A 450 17.61 -18.22 -22.18
N ASP A 451 18.10 -17.56 -21.13
CA ASP A 451 18.45 -18.24 -19.90
C ASP A 451 17.20 -18.78 -19.15
N PRO A 452 17.35 -19.76 -18.24
CA PRO A 452 16.22 -20.36 -17.53
C PRO A 452 15.37 -19.37 -16.71
N SER A 453 15.96 -18.29 -16.18
CA SER A 453 15.24 -17.24 -15.43
C SER A 453 14.31 -16.47 -16.36
N THR A 454 14.83 -16.06 -17.53
CA THR A 454 14.06 -15.37 -18.57
C THR A 454 12.93 -16.25 -19.12
N LYS A 455 13.19 -17.53 -19.41
CA LYS A 455 12.14 -18.49 -19.81
C LYS A 455 11.01 -18.57 -18.78
N LYS A 456 11.33 -18.61 -17.47
CA LYS A 456 10.33 -18.61 -16.38
C LYS A 456 9.52 -17.32 -16.28
N GLN A 457 10.15 -16.16 -16.52
CA GLN A 457 9.45 -14.88 -16.57
C GLN A 457 8.44 -14.84 -17.69
N LEU A 458 8.84 -15.27 -18.89
CA LEU A 458 8.00 -15.30 -20.07
C LEU A 458 6.81 -16.24 -19.88
N TRP A 459 7.04 -17.44 -19.33
CA TRP A 459 5.96 -18.35 -18.98
C TRP A 459 4.99 -17.76 -17.95
N SER A 460 5.51 -17.07 -16.93
CA SER A 460 4.68 -16.40 -15.93
C SER A 460 3.93 -15.20 -16.50
N ALA A 461 4.53 -14.48 -17.46
CA ALA A 461 3.92 -13.37 -18.17
C ALA A 461 2.74 -13.85 -19.03
N GLU A 462 2.92 -14.95 -19.75
CA GLU A 462 1.87 -15.59 -20.53
C GLU A 462 0.73 -16.10 -19.64
N ALA A 463 1.06 -16.79 -18.54
CA ALA A 463 0.07 -17.23 -17.57
C ALA A 463 -0.73 -16.05 -16.99
N LEU A 464 -0.05 -14.96 -16.62
CA LEU A 464 -0.72 -13.72 -16.20
C LEU A 464 -1.64 -13.19 -17.29
N PHE A 465 -1.17 -13.11 -18.54
CA PHE A 465 -1.98 -12.62 -19.65
C PHE A 465 -3.26 -13.45 -19.83
N ARG A 466 -3.16 -14.78 -19.85
CA ARG A 466 -4.31 -15.70 -19.97
C ARG A 466 -5.29 -15.54 -18.79
N ILE A 467 -4.80 -15.57 -17.55
CA ILE A 467 -5.65 -15.39 -16.35
C ILE A 467 -6.29 -14.00 -16.34
N THR A 468 -5.64 -13.01 -16.96
CA THR A 468 -6.13 -11.65 -16.98
C THR A 468 -7.23 -11.45 -18.01
N PHE A 469 -7.11 -12.08 -19.19
CA PHE A 469 -8.13 -12.05 -20.23
C PHE A 469 -9.46 -12.69 -19.79
N ASP A 470 -9.39 -13.75 -18.99
CA ASP A 470 -10.56 -14.53 -18.54
C ASP A 470 -11.36 -13.91 -17.38
N VAL A 471 -11.01 -12.70 -16.91
CA VAL A 471 -11.56 -12.19 -15.64
C VAL A 471 -12.31 -10.89 -15.81
N ASN A 472 -13.38 -10.84 -15.02
CA ASN A 472 -14.28 -9.73 -14.83
C ASN A 472 -13.59 -8.35 -14.96
N PRO A 473 -14.15 -7.43 -15.79
CA PRO A 473 -13.67 -6.06 -15.97
C PRO A 473 -13.43 -5.28 -14.67
N LEU A 474 -14.07 -5.67 -13.55
CA LEU A 474 -13.87 -5.08 -12.23
C LEU A 474 -12.42 -5.15 -11.71
N CYS A 475 -11.54 -5.94 -12.32
CA CYS A 475 -10.11 -5.96 -12.01
C CYS A 475 -9.25 -5.03 -12.89
N LEU A 476 -9.85 -4.05 -13.59
CA LEU A 476 -9.16 -3.17 -14.55
C LEU A 476 -7.90 -2.50 -13.99
N LEU A 477 -7.91 -2.05 -12.73
CA LEU A 477 -6.74 -1.44 -12.10
C LEU A 477 -5.58 -2.43 -11.96
N MET A 478 -5.87 -3.67 -11.56
CA MET A 478 -4.87 -4.74 -11.56
C MET A 478 -4.41 -5.08 -12.98
N PHE A 479 -5.31 -4.99 -13.97
CA PHE A 479 -4.98 -5.20 -15.39
C PHE A 479 -3.91 -4.21 -15.85
N TYR A 480 -4.09 -2.91 -15.59
CA TYR A 480 -3.09 -1.90 -15.95
C TYR A 480 -1.76 -2.13 -15.23
N HIS A 481 -1.77 -2.47 -13.94
CA HIS A 481 -0.53 -2.79 -13.22
C HIS A 481 0.18 -4.01 -13.79
N ILE A 482 -0.56 -5.06 -14.14
CA ILE A 482 -0.03 -6.26 -14.76
C ILE A 482 0.54 -5.90 -16.13
N LEU A 483 -0.21 -5.22 -17.00
CA LEU A 483 0.25 -4.80 -18.32
C LEU A 483 1.47 -3.89 -18.26
N CYS A 484 1.53 -2.96 -17.30
CA CYS A 484 2.71 -2.13 -17.07
C CYS A 484 3.90 -2.99 -16.65
N THR A 485 3.70 -3.95 -15.74
CA THR A 485 4.75 -4.89 -15.30
C THR A 485 5.25 -5.73 -16.48
N LEU A 486 4.33 -6.25 -17.31
CA LEU A 486 4.66 -7.01 -18.51
C LEU A 486 5.38 -6.14 -19.54
N SER A 487 4.90 -4.94 -19.79
CA SER A 487 5.54 -3.98 -20.72
C SER A 487 6.97 -3.67 -20.28
N LEU A 488 7.18 -3.39 -18.99
CA LEU A 488 8.52 -3.14 -18.44
C LEU A 488 9.42 -4.38 -18.54
N LEU A 489 8.87 -5.57 -18.30
CA LEU A 489 9.59 -6.83 -18.50
C LEU A 489 10.03 -6.97 -19.96
N TYR A 490 9.11 -6.80 -20.92
CA TYR A 490 9.44 -6.88 -22.34
C TYR A 490 10.47 -5.83 -22.73
N ILE A 491 10.31 -4.56 -22.35
CA ILE A 491 11.31 -3.50 -22.59
C ILE A 491 12.68 -3.91 -22.05
N LYS A 492 12.74 -4.44 -20.82
CA LYS A 492 14.01 -4.93 -20.26
C LYS A 492 14.61 -6.03 -21.13
N LEU A 493 13.83 -7.01 -21.57
CA LEU A 493 14.30 -8.10 -22.42
C LEU A 493 14.81 -7.60 -23.77
N ILE A 494 14.09 -6.65 -24.38
CA ILE A 494 14.47 -5.99 -25.64
C ILE A 494 15.84 -5.32 -25.49
N LEU A 495 16.00 -4.52 -24.44
CA LEU A 495 17.25 -3.80 -24.16
C LEU A 495 18.41 -4.75 -23.84
N THR A 496 18.13 -5.92 -23.27
CA THR A 496 19.15 -6.91 -22.86
C THR A 496 19.62 -7.76 -24.04
N HIS A 497 18.73 -8.16 -24.95
CA HIS A 497 19.03 -9.13 -26.01
C HIS A 497 19.17 -8.52 -27.41
N GLY A 498 18.92 -7.21 -27.59
CA GLY A 498 19.24 -6.47 -28.82
C GLY A 498 18.41 -6.81 -30.06
N HIS A 499 17.68 -7.94 -30.10
CA HIS A 499 16.82 -8.34 -31.21
C HIS A 499 15.55 -9.07 -30.73
N ILE A 500 14.39 -8.63 -31.25
CA ILE A 500 13.05 -9.16 -30.97
C ILE A 500 12.52 -10.22 -31.98
N PRO A 501 12.91 -10.31 -33.27
CA PRO A 501 12.01 -10.93 -34.25
C PRO A 501 11.72 -12.43 -34.08
N SER A 502 12.57 -13.21 -33.41
CA SER A 502 12.39 -14.66 -33.27
C SER A 502 11.67 -15.11 -32.00
N ILE A 503 11.40 -14.23 -31.04
CA ILE A 503 10.73 -14.65 -29.79
C ILE A 503 9.27 -15.08 -30.04
N ARG A 504 8.64 -14.58 -31.12
CA ARG A 504 7.28 -14.97 -31.52
C ARG A 504 7.13 -16.46 -31.83
N SER A 505 8.21 -17.21 -32.14
CA SER A 505 8.10 -18.65 -32.41
C SER A 505 8.14 -19.53 -31.15
N TYR A 506 8.39 -18.93 -29.98
CA TYR A 506 8.48 -19.64 -28.70
C TYR A 506 7.20 -19.55 -27.85
N PHE A 507 6.21 -18.81 -28.33
CA PHE A 507 4.86 -18.68 -27.76
C PHE A 507 3.85 -19.17 -28.80
#